data_AF-A0A178EUP7-F1
#
_entry.id   AF-A0A178EUP7-F1
#
_cell.length_a   1.000
_cell.length_b   1.000
_cell.length_c   1.000
_cell.angle_alpha   90.00
_cell.angle_beta   90.00
_cell.angle_gamma   90.00
#
_symmetry.space_group_name_H-M   'P 1'
#
loop_
_entity.id
_entity.type
_entity.pdbx_description
1 polymer ?
#
loop_
_entity_poly.entity_id
_entity_poly.type
_entity_poly.pdbx_seq_one_letter_code
_entity_poly.pdbx_strand_id
1 'polypeptide(L)'
;MLVVSVSTPGDIQMPAKFAARPVMHGSSCAQKLVSQYDGGERRLRSKQSLVSLEVGPTGTRESEAQLLKLIRLVHWNCARQTGKQRGLTRFLDIDEDVTPQVRAELSRLIDAELPADYRSTLHPSLPKLPPTKFSPLIEQELERKARNEPISGGVDLSRYEAPEIPPSSTDPNANPATVIDDWKQTLRRAYAAHLHLSTRKENLALLEAHGKNAWLIGNMQLEEILRRTEKELHDTTEATEAINRERKLRQESVRGELAALEDTWRRGVSGTLNVEIAAEKLRRDILDMRRQQAQS
;
A
#
# COMPACT_ATOMS: atom_id res chain seq x y z
N MET A 1 36.37 -29.80 -15.54
CA MET A 1 35.42 -30.91 -15.47
C MET A 1 34.61 -30.69 -14.20
N LEU A 2 33.44 -30.07 -14.31
CA LEU A 2 32.57 -29.71 -13.19
C LEU A 2 31.28 -30.53 -13.34
N VAL A 3 31.03 -31.37 -12.34
CA VAL A 3 29.90 -32.30 -12.26
C VAL A 3 28.64 -31.49 -11.95
N VAL A 4 27.69 -31.49 -12.87
CA VAL A 4 26.34 -30.92 -12.69
C VAL A 4 25.46 -32.02 -12.11
N SER A 5 25.17 -31.95 -10.81
CA SER A 5 24.18 -32.82 -10.16
C SER A 5 22.78 -32.27 -10.38
N VAL A 6 21.96 -33.09 -11.06
CA VAL A 6 20.53 -32.89 -11.28
C VAL A 6 19.78 -33.15 -9.97
N SER A 7 18.94 -32.23 -9.52
CA SER A 7 17.98 -32.46 -8.44
C SER A 7 16.56 -32.49 -9.01
N THR A 8 15.90 -33.64 -8.85
CA THR A 8 14.49 -33.88 -9.16
C THR A 8 13.57 -33.19 -8.15
N PRO A 9 12.29 -32.93 -8.52
CA PRO A 9 11.34 -32.24 -7.66
C PRO A 9 10.79 -33.17 -6.58
N GLY A 10 11.01 -32.81 -5.31
CA GLY A 10 10.48 -33.51 -4.14
C GLY A 10 9.09 -33.00 -3.77
N ASP A 11 8.19 -33.95 -3.51
CA ASP A 11 6.81 -33.78 -3.07
C ASP A 11 6.68 -32.93 -1.80
N ILE A 12 5.88 -31.86 -1.86
CA ILE A 12 5.46 -31.10 -0.67
C ILE A 12 4.06 -31.57 -0.27
N GLN A 13 4.04 -32.28 0.83
CA GLN A 13 2.88 -32.83 1.51
C GLN A 13 2.11 -31.71 2.24
N MET A 14 0.86 -31.44 1.83
CA MET A 14 -0.03 -30.55 2.56
C MET A 14 -0.65 -31.26 3.78
N PRO A 15 -0.69 -30.65 4.98
CA PRO A 15 -1.51 -31.15 6.07
C PRO A 15 -2.98 -30.76 5.88
N ALA A 16 -3.82 -31.77 5.65
CA ALA A 16 -5.26 -31.70 5.82
C ALA A 16 -5.62 -31.71 7.32
N LYS A 17 -6.47 -30.78 7.75
CA LYS A 17 -7.65 -30.96 8.63
C LYS A 17 -8.11 -29.61 9.20
N PHE A 18 -9.26 -29.12 8.72
CA PHE A 18 -10.40 -28.82 9.59
C PHE A 18 -11.66 -28.78 8.71
N ALA A 19 -12.48 -29.80 8.86
CA ALA A 19 -13.79 -29.91 8.26
C ALA A 19 -14.80 -29.12 9.09
N ALA A 20 -15.64 -28.31 8.44
CA ALA A 20 -17.10 -28.28 8.62
C ALA A 20 -17.68 -27.13 7.79
N ARG A 21 -18.34 -27.47 6.67
CA ARG A 21 -19.40 -26.64 6.09
C ARG A 21 -20.62 -26.71 7.01
N PRO A 22 -21.40 -25.62 7.10
CA PRO A 22 -22.84 -25.74 7.03
C PRO A 22 -23.38 -25.05 5.79
N VAL A 23 -24.14 -25.83 5.02
CA VAL A 23 -25.04 -25.37 3.97
C VAL A 23 -26.15 -24.56 4.64
N MET A 24 -26.16 -23.24 4.46
CA MET A 24 -27.27 -22.39 4.90
C MET A 24 -28.43 -22.56 3.91
N HIS A 25 -29.37 -23.43 4.25
CA HIS A 25 -30.71 -23.38 3.67
C HIS A 25 -31.35 -22.06 4.10
N GLY A 26 -31.79 -21.27 3.11
CA GLY A 26 -32.63 -20.10 3.34
C GLY A 26 -33.93 -20.54 4.01
N SER A 27 -34.12 -20.13 5.26
CA SER A 27 -35.43 -20.13 5.90
C SER A 27 -35.55 -18.87 6.74
N SER A 28 -36.60 -18.12 6.42
CA SER A 28 -36.93 -16.78 6.88
C SER A 28 -36.90 -16.65 8.42
N CYS A 29 -36.09 -15.72 8.92
CA CYS A 29 -36.02 -15.33 10.33
C CYS A 29 -37.32 -14.65 10.82
N ALA A 30 -38.23 -14.26 9.93
CA ALA A 30 -39.46 -13.57 10.28
C ALA A 30 -40.50 -14.46 11.00
N GLN A 31 -40.36 -15.80 10.99
CA GLN A 31 -41.38 -16.70 11.56
C GLN A 31 -41.16 -17.10 13.03
N LYS A 32 -40.01 -16.81 13.63
CA LYS A 32 -39.71 -17.26 15.02
C LYS A 32 -40.04 -16.24 16.12
N LEU A 33 -40.41 -15.01 15.77
CA LEU A 33 -40.73 -13.97 16.76
C LEU A 33 -42.22 -13.90 17.14
N VAL A 34 -43.11 -14.61 16.43
CA VAL A 34 -44.57 -14.55 16.70
C VAL A 34 -45.06 -15.70 17.59
N SER A 35 -44.30 -16.78 17.78
CA SER A 35 -44.77 -17.99 18.50
C SER A 35 -44.41 -18.03 19.99
N GLN A 36 -43.84 -16.98 20.58
CA GLN A 36 -43.30 -17.05 21.95
C GLN A 36 -43.90 -16.03 22.93
N TYR A 37 -45.06 -15.47 22.60
CA TYR A 37 -45.86 -14.65 23.50
C TYR A 37 -47.20 -15.32 23.76
N ASP A 38 -47.16 -16.41 24.52
CA ASP A 38 -48.33 -16.90 25.23
C ASP A 38 -47.90 -17.36 26.63
N GLY A 39 -48.50 -16.74 27.65
CA GLY A 39 -48.51 -17.24 29.02
C GLY A 39 -47.40 -16.77 29.97
N GLY A 40 -47.80 -15.99 30.98
CA GLY A 40 -47.30 -16.19 32.35
C GLY A 40 -46.37 -15.13 32.92
N GLU A 41 -46.88 -14.36 33.87
CA GLU A 41 -46.10 -13.54 34.81
C GLU A 41 -45.08 -14.40 35.60
N ARG A 42 -43.79 -13.99 35.59
CA ARG A 42 -43.04 -13.54 36.80
C ARG A 42 -41.55 -13.28 36.52
N ARG A 43 -41.12 -12.07 36.92
CA ARG A 43 -39.78 -11.64 37.39
C ARG A 43 -38.56 -11.97 36.53
N LEU A 44 -38.14 -10.97 35.75
CA LEU A 44 -36.72 -10.71 35.50
C LEU A 44 -36.28 -9.54 36.40
N ARG A 45 -35.52 -9.83 37.46
CA ARG A 45 -34.67 -8.82 38.10
C ARG A 45 -33.58 -8.46 37.08
N SER A 46 -33.75 -7.36 36.35
CA SER A 46 -32.60 -6.77 35.66
C SER A 46 -31.71 -6.12 36.71
N LYS A 47 -30.44 -6.54 36.76
CA LYS A 47 -29.38 -5.72 37.36
C LYS A 47 -29.12 -4.56 36.40
N GLN A 48 -30.03 -3.60 36.34
CA GLN A 48 -29.74 -2.25 35.89
C GLN A 48 -29.79 -1.39 37.14
N SER A 49 -28.65 -0.84 37.52
CA SER A 49 -28.59 0.30 38.40
C SER A 49 -29.40 1.41 37.74
N LEU A 50 -30.67 1.52 38.11
CA LEU A 50 -31.47 2.72 37.93
C LEU A 50 -30.73 3.83 38.68
N VAL A 51 -30.00 4.66 37.93
CA VAL A 51 -29.69 6.00 38.40
C VAL A 51 -31.02 6.76 38.32
N SER A 52 -31.75 6.73 39.43
CA SER A 52 -32.88 7.64 39.65
C SER A 52 -32.31 9.06 39.67
N LEU A 53 -32.64 9.88 38.68
CA LEU A 53 -32.43 11.33 38.76
C LEU A 53 -33.80 11.96 38.97
N GLU A 54 -34.04 12.46 40.17
CA GLU A 54 -35.13 13.40 40.44
C GLU A 54 -34.85 14.67 39.62
N VAL A 55 -35.70 14.92 38.63
CA VAL A 55 -35.63 16.13 37.81
C VAL A 55 -36.34 17.24 38.59
N GLY A 56 -35.55 18.04 39.31
CA GLY A 56 -36.00 19.29 39.90
C GLY A 56 -36.36 20.34 38.83
N PRO A 57 -37.32 21.24 39.08
CA PRO A 57 -37.87 22.14 38.08
C PRO A 57 -37.03 23.41 37.96
N THR A 58 -35.82 23.33 37.40
CA THR A 58 -35.13 24.54 36.93
C THR A 58 -34.37 24.24 35.66
N GLY A 59 -34.66 25.00 34.62
CA GLY A 59 -34.19 24.76 33.27
C GLY A 59 -32.78 25.26 32.99
N THR A 60 -32.31 24.77 31.85
CA THR A 60 -31.32 25.36 30.93
C THR A 60 -29.84 25.05 31.23
N ARG A 61 -29.20 24.38 30.24
CA ARG A 61 -27.80 23.94 30.10
C ARG A 61 -27.39 22.58 30.68
N GLU A 62 -27.70 22.23 31.93
CA GLU A 62 -27.27 20.93 32.49
C GLU A 62 -28.04 19.74 31.90
N SER A 63 -29.34 19.91 31.63
CA SER A 63 -30.19 18.88 31.02
C SER A 63 -29.79 18.56 29.58
N GLU A 64 -29.28 19.55 28.83
CA GLU A 64 -28.87 19.41 27.43
C GLU A 64 -27.55 18.63 27.32
N ALA A 65 -26.58 18.90 28.21
CA ALA A 65 -25.33 18.15 28.29
C ALA A 65 -25.55 16.68 28.72
N GLN A 66 -26.53 16.45 29.60
CA GLN A 66 -26.93 15.10 30.01
C GLN A 66 -27.67 14.35 28.88
N LEU A 67 -28.54 15.03 28.13
CA LEU A 67 -29.17 14.49 26.92
C LEU A 67 -28.13 14.12 25.85
N LEU A 68 -27.16 14.99 25.58
CA LEU A 68 -26.09 14.71 24.62
C LEU A 68 -25.20 13.53 25.06
N LYS A 69 -24.94 13.38 26.36
CA LYS A 69 -24.24 12.20 26.92
C LYS A 69 -25.06 10.92 26.75
N LEU A 70 -26.36 10.97 27.01
CA LEU A 70 -27.28 9.85 26.81
C LEU A 70 -27.40 9.46 25.34
N ILE A 71 -27.53 10.42 24.43
CA ILE A 71 -27.56 10.19 22.98
C ILE A 71 -26.26 9.53 22.53
N ARG A 72 -25.09 10.03 22.97
CA ARG A 72 -23.78 9.41 22.67
C ARG A 72 -23.66 8.00 23.23
N LEU A 73 -24.19 7.75 24.43
CA LEU A 73 -24.16 6.44 25.08
C LEU A 73 -25.08 5.42 24.39
N VAL A 74 -26.25 5.85 23.92
CA VAL A 74 -27.19 5.03 23.14
C VAL A 74 -26.60 4.73 21.76
N HIS A 75 -25.99 5.74 21.10
CA HIS A 75 -25.28 5.57 19.83
C HIS A 75 -24.13 4.54 19.97
N TRP A 76 -23.37 4.62 21.06
CA TRP A 76 -22.27 3.71 21.35
C TRP A 76 -22.74 2.28 21.66
N ASN A 77 -23.82 2.11 22.42
CA ASN A 77 -24.36 0.79 22.78
C ASN A 77 -25.08 0.11 21.60
N CYS A 78 -25.80 0.87 20.77
CA CYS A 78 -26.44 0.33 19.55
C CYS A 78 -25.39 -0.17 18.55
N ALA A 79 -24.30 0.59 18.37
CA ALA A 79 -23.17 0.19 17.52
C ALA A 79 -22.30 -0.95 18.09
N ARG A 80 -22.52 -1.38 19.34
CA ARG A 80 -21.79 -2.48 19.99
C ARG A 80 -22.50 -3.83 19.85
N GLN A 81 -23.82 -3.85 19.69
CA GLN A 81 -24.62 -5.09 19.63
C GLN A 81 -24.59 -5.79 18.26
N THR A 82 -24.16 -5.12 17.18
CA THR A 82 -24.24 -5.67 15.82
C THR A 82 -23.08 -6.56 15.38
N GLY A 83 -22.04 -6.76 16.21
CA GLY A 83 -21.05 -7.84 16.08
C GLY A 83 -20.26 -7.99 14.76
N LYS A 84 -20.52 -7.15 13.74
CA LYS A 84 -19.83 -7.17 12.45
C LYS A 84 -18.52 -6.40 12.63
N GLN A 85 -17.41 -7.08 12.33
CA GLN A 85 -16.05 -6.54 12.46
C GLN A 85 -16.00 -5.10 11.94
N ARG A 86 -15.63 -4.15 12.82
CA ARG A 86 -15.27 -2.80 12.41
C ARG A 86 -13.93 -2.86 11.69
N GLY A 87 -13.95 -3.31 10.44
CA GLY A 87 -12.93 -2.90 9.48
C GLY A 87 -13.06 -1.40 9.25
N LEU A 88 -11.95 -0.71 9.04
CA LEU A 88 -11.92 0.67 8.57
C LEU A 88 -12.71 0.74 7.24
N THR A 89 -14.01 1.08 7.26
CA THR A 89 -14.84 1.03 6.06
C THR A 89 -15.12 2.42 5.53
N ARG A 90 -14.20 2.88 4.66
CA ARG A 90 -14.56 3.78 3.56
C ARG A 90 -14.86 2.92 2.34
N PHE A 91 -16.02 3.08 1.73
CA PHE A 91 -16.47 2.33 0.56
C PHE A 91 -16.18 3.15 -0.70
N LEU A 92 -15.04 2.88 -1.34
CA LEU A 92 -14.57 3.65 -2.50
C LEU A 92 -15.58 3.75 -3.64
N ASP A 93 -16.46 2.76 -3.82
CA ASP A 93 -17.42 2.72 -4.94
C ASP A 93 -18.80 3.29 -4.60
N ILE A 94 -19.13 3.46 -3.30
CA ILE A 94 -20.42 4.00 -2.83
C ILE A 94 -20.28 5.43 -2.32
N ASP A 95 -19.17 5.73 -1.65
CA ASP A 95 -18.92 7.02 -1.02
C ASP A 95 -18.65 8.10 -2.08
N GLU A 96 -19.01 9.34 -1.75
CA GLU A 96 -18.71 10.48 -2.61
C GLU A 96 -17.19 10.70 -2.76
N ASP A 97 -16.80 11.16 -3.94
CA ASP A 97 -15.41 11.48 -4.22
C ASP A 97 -14.90 12.58 -3.28
N VAL A 98 -13.75 12.33 -2.66
CA VAL A 98 -13.15 13.30 -1.74
C VAL A 98 -12.61 14.48 -2.55
N THR A 99 -13.30 15.62 -2.43
CA THR A 99 -12.93 16.90 -3.03
C THR A 99 -11.52 17.33 -2.60
N PRO A 100 -10.79 18.08 -3.43
CA PRO A 100 -9.42 18.50 -3.10
C PRO A 100 -9.34 19.34 -1.81
N GLN A 101 -10.40 20.08 -1.48
CA GLN A 101 -10.52 20.86 -0.24
C GLN A 101 -10.53 19.95 0.99
N VAL A 102 -11.35 18.90 0.97
CA VAL A 102 -11.42 17.91 2.05
C VAL A 102 -10.08 17.17 2.17
N ARG A 103 -9.39 16.87 1.07
CA ARG A 103 -8.03 16.27 1.13
C ARG A 103 -7.03 17.19 1.82
N ALA A 104 -7.06 18.49 1.54
CA ALA A 104 -6.17 19.46 2.18
C ALA A 104 -6.44 19.59 3.68
N GLU A 105 -7.72 19.60 4.08
CA GLU A 105 -8.11 19.60 5.49
C GLU A 105 -7.68 18.32 6.20
N LEU A 106 -7.92 17.15 5.60
CA LEU A 106 -7.45 15.87 6.14
C LEU A 106 -5.93 15.83 6.29
N SER A 107 -5.19 16.33 5.30
CA SER A 107 -3.73 16.38 5.35
C SER A 107 -3.26 17.25 6.51
N ARG A 108 -3.90 18.40 6.73
CA ARG A 108 -3.61 19.28 7.88
C ARG A 108 -3.89 18.58 9.22
N LEU A 109 -4.97 17.82 9.32
CA LEU A 109 -5.30 17.07 10.54
C LEU A 109 -4.29 15.94 10.78
N ILE A 110 -3.88 15.23 9.72
CA ILE A 110 -2.84 14.20 9.78
C ILE A 110 -1.52 14.82 10.25
N ASP A 111 -1.11 15.95 9.66
CA ASP A 111 0.12 16.65 10.03
C ASP A 111 0.11 17.14 11.48
N ALA A 112 -1.06 17.44 12.04
CA ALA A 112 -1.20 17.81 13.45
C ALA A 112 -1.05 16.62 14.42
N GLU A 113 -1.42 15.41 13.99
CA GLU A 113 -1.28 14.18 14.78
C GLU A 113 0.10 13.52 14.62
N LEU A 114 0.84 13.86 13.57
CA LEU A 114 2.18 13.34 13.34
C LEU A 114 3.18 13.95 14.35
N PRO A 115 4.01 13.13 15.01
CA PRO A 115 5.06 13.64 15.90
C PRO A 115 6.12 14.39 15.09
N ALA A 116 6.73 15.45 15.64
CA ALA A 116 7.72 16.26 14.91
C ALA A 116 8.88 15.45 14.28
N ASP A 117 9.22 14.32 14.90
CA ASP A 117 10.33 13.44 14.49
C ASP A 117 9.92 12.35 13.49
N TYR A 118 8.70 12.37 12.95
CA TYR A 118 8.20 11.31 12.05
C TYR A 118 9.03 11.11 10.78
N ARG A 119 9.79 12.13 10.36
CA ARG A 119 10.66 12.08 9.18
C ARG A 119 12.05 11.54 9.47
N SER A 120 12.55 11.72 10.69
CA SER A 120 13.92 11.37 11.08
C SER A 120 13.99 10.00 11.74
N THR A 121 12.93 9.58 12.45
CA THR A 121 12.93 8.34 13.22
C THR A 121 12.23 7.22 12.46
N LEU A 122 12.97 6.16 12.15
CA LEU A 122 12.41 4.95 11.54
C LEU A 122 11.48 4.23 12.52
N HIS A 123 10.37 3.70 12.01
CA HIS A 123 9.40 2.97 12.81
C HIS A 123 10.03 1.71 13.46
N PRO A 124 9.75 1.40 14.74
CA PRO A 124 10.38 0.27 15.44
C PRO A 124 10.17 -1.12 14.81
N SER A 125 9.13 -1.29 13.97
CA SER A 125 8.88 -2.54 13.25
C SER A 125 9.79 -2.74 12.03
N LEU A 126 10.53 -1.70 11.61
CA LEU A 126 11.46 -1.82 10.51
C LEU A 126 12.72 -2.53 11.01
N PRO A 127 13.16 -3.61 10.34
CA PRO A 127 14.43 -4.23 10.67
C PRO A 127 15.56 -3.21 10.47
N LYS A 128 16.59 -3.28 11.32
CA LYS A 128 17.80 -2.48 11.14
C LYS A 128 18.40 -2.80 9.76
N LEU A 129 18.74 -1.75 9.01
CA LEU A 129 19.37 -1.93 7.71
C LEU A 129 20.67 -2.73 7.88
N PRO A 130 20.89 -3.79 7.09
CA PRO A 130 22.15 -4.51 7.13
C PRO A 130 23.30 -3.57 6.72
N PRO A 131 24.48 -3.65 7.36
CA PRO A 131 25.62 -2.87 6.94
C PRO A 131 26.03 -3.29 5.53
N THR A 132 26.14 -2.32 4.61
CA THR A 132 26.66 -2.56 3.27
C THR A 132 28.16 -2.81 3.36
N LYS A 133 28.62 -3.97 2.88
CA LYS A 133 30.04 -4.30 2.73
C LYS A 133 30.39 -4.19 1.26
N PHE A 134 31.11 -3.15 0.89
CA PHE A 134 31.59 -2.98 -0.47
C PHE A 134 33.00 -3.56 -0.60
N SER A 135 33.41 -3.88 -1.83
CA SER A 135 34.81 -4.19 -2.11
C SER A 135 35.64 -2.91 -1.96
N PRO A 136 36.92 -2.96 -1.51
CA PRO A 136 37.76 -1.77 -1.37
C PRO A 136 37.82 -0.89 -2.63
N LEU A 137 37.76 -1.50 -3.82
CA LEU A 137 37.71 -0.77 -5.10
C LEU A 137 36.43 0.04 -5.27
N ILE A 138 35.31 -0.49 -4.81
CA ILE A 138 34.01 0.20 -4.86
C ILE A 138 33.98 1.31 -3.81
N GLU A 139 34.52 1.06 -2.62
CA GLU A 139 34.63 2.07 -1.56
C GLU A 139 35.46 3.27 -2.02
N GLN A 140 36.61 3.02 -2.65
CA GLN A 140 37.45 4.07 -3.23
C GLN A 140 36.71 4.91 -4.29
N GLU A 141 35.93 4.26 -5.17
CA GLU A 141 35.13 4.98 -6.18
C GLU A 141 33.96 5.75 -5.57
N LEU A 142 33.33 5.22 -4.52
CA LEU A 142 32.30 5.91 -3.76
C LEU A 142 32.86 7.16 -3.07
N GLU A 143 34.05 7.06 -2.46
CA GLU A 143 34.75 8.19 -1.85
C GLU A 143 35.16 9.25 -2.87
N ARG A 144 35.64 8.82 -4.05
CA ARG A 144 35.96 9.73 -5.16
C ARG A 144 34.71 10.48 -5.64
N LYS A 145 33.59 9.77 -5.80
CA LYS A 145 32.29 10.38 -6.15
C LYS A 145 31.77 11.30 -5.04
N ALA A 146 31.94 10.94 -3.77
CA ALA A 146 31.57 11.79 -2.64
C ALA A 146 32.36 13.11 -2.64
N ARG A 147 33.61 13.07 -3.11
CA ARG A 147 34.46 14.25 -3.34
C ARG A 147 34.15 15.00 -4.65
N ASN A 148 33.19 14.53 -5.45
CA ASN A 148 32.84 15.06 -6.78
C ASN A 148 34.03 15.17 -7.75
N GLU A 149 35.04 14.31 -7.60
CA GLU A 149 36.18 14.27 -8.52
C GLU A 149 35.76 13.59 -9.84
N PRO A 150 36.31 14.00 -11.00
CA PRO A 150 36.10 13.28 -12.27
C PRO A 150 36.79 11.91 -12.24
N ILE A 151 36.42 11.00 -13.16
CA ILE A 151 37.10 9.71 -13.29
C ILE A 151 38.50 9.98 -13.86
N SER A 152 39.56 9.77 -13.07
CA SER A 152 40.94 9.83 -13.55
C SER A 152 41.42 8.42 -13.91
N GLY A 153 41.92 8.22 -15.14
CA GLY A 153 42.50 6.93 -15.55
C GLY A 153 41.47 5.98 -16.16
N GLY A 154 40.79 6.42 -17.22
CA GLY A 154 40.01 5.53 -18.08
C GLY A 154 40.88 4.52 -18.84
N VAL A 155 40.25 3.71 -19.68
CA VAL A 155 40.96 2.77 -20.56
C VAL A 155 41.86 3.57 -21.51
N ASP A 156 43.17 3.34 -21.41
CA ASP A 156 44.15 3.95 -22.30
C ASP A 156 44.03 3.36 -23.72
N LEU A 157 43.54 4.18 -24.65
CA LEU A 157 43.36 3.81 -26.05
C LEU A 157 44.66 3.94 -26.86
N SER A 158 45.64 4.72 -26.38
CA SER A 158 46.93 4.93 -27.07
C SER A 158 47.73 3.64 -27.24
N ARG A 159 47.41 2.61 -26.45
CA ARG A 159 48.00 1.26 -26.58
C ARG A 159 47.65 0.57 -27.90
N TYR A 160 46.53 0.91 -28.53
CA TYR A 160 46.01 0.26 -29.73
C TYR A 160 46.13 1.13 -30.99
N GLU A 161 46.61 2.36 -30.85
CA GLU A 161 46.89 3.25 -31.96
C GLU A 161 48.08 2.75 -32.79
N ALA A 162 48.12 3.15 -34.06
CA ALA A 162 49.21 2.78 -34.94
C ALA A 162 50.54 3.34 -34.39
N PRO A 163 51.60 2.52 -34.25
CA PRO A 163 52.87 2.98 -33.71
C PRO A 163 53.48 4.03 -34.65
N GLU A 164 53.68 5.24 -34.14
CA GLU A 164 54.44 6.29 -34.82
C GLU A 164 55.94 6.19 -34.51
N ILE A 165 56.75 6.76 -35.39
CA ILE A 165 58.20 6.85 -35.18
C ILE A 165 58.43 7.71 -33.92
N PRO A 166 59.17 7.23 -32.91
CA PRO A 166 59.38 7.98 -31.68
C PRO A 166 60.09 9.31 -32.00
N PRO A 167 59.62 10.45 -31.45
CA PRO A 167 60.14 11.78 -31.78
C PRO A 167 61.63 11.93 -31.41
N SER A 168 62.07 11.22 -30.38
CA SER A 168 63.45 11.15 -29.91
C SER A 168 64.44 10.63 -30.96
N SER A 169 63.96 9.88 -31.96
CA SER A 169 64.78 9.39 -33.07
C SER A 169 65.08 10.45 -34.14
N THR A 170 64.29 11.54 -34.15
CA THR A 170 64.41 12.65 -35.11
C THR A 170 65.16 13.85 -34.50
N ASP A 171 65.34 13.88 -33.18
CA ASP A 171 66.09 14.93 -32.48
C ASP A 171 67.60 14.64 -32.49
N PRO A 172 68.43 15.50 -33.12
CA PRO A 172 69.88 15.34 -33.17
C PRO A 172 70.58 15.39 -31.80
N ASN A 173 69.94 15.97 -30.78
CA ASN A 173 70.50 16.15 -29.43
C ASN A 173 69.97 15.12 -28.41
N ALA A 174 69.20 14.13 -28.83
CA ALA A 174 68.63 13.14 -27.92
C ALA A 174 69.70 12.18 -27.37
N ASN A 175 69.56 11.81 -26.09
CA ASN A 175 70.44 10.83 -25.47
C ASN A 175 70.27 9.45 -26.11
N PRO A 176 71.34 8.74 -26.51
CA PRO A 176 71.21 7.46 -27.23
C PRO A 176 70.49 6.38 -26.40
N ALA A 177 70.60 6.43 -25.07
CA ALA A 177 69.89 5.52 -24.18
C ALA A 177 68.36 5.74 -24.19
N THR A 178 67.89 7.00 -24.23
CA THR A 178 66.46 7.32 -24.25
C THR A 178 65.84 6.96 -25.59
N VAL A 179 66.59 7.16 -26.68
CA VAL A 179 66.18 6.74 -28.03
C VAL A 179 65.94 5.22 -28.10
N ILE A 180 66.85 4.42 -27.53
CA ILE A 180 66.71 2.96 -27.51
C ILE A 180 65.48 2.50 -26.71
N ASP A 181 65.22 3.12 -25.56
CA ASP A 181 64.07 2.75 -24.73
C ASP A 181 62.74 3.16 -25.35
N ASP A 182 62.66 4.31 -26.02
CA ASP A 182 61.49 4.73 -26.79
C ASP A 182 61.19 3.76 -27.94
N TRP A 183 62.22 3.31 -28.67
CA TRP A 183 62.07 2.29 -29.70
C TRP A 183 61.58 0.94 -29.15
N LYS A 184 62.07 0.52 -27.97
CA LYS A 184 61.55 -0.70 -27.30
C LYS A 184 60.08 -0.52 -26.94
N GLN A 185 59.67 0.65 -26.48
CA GLN A 185 58.26 0.93 -26.13
C GLN A 185 57.37 0.93 -27.39
N THR A 186 57.81 1.58 -28.47
CA THR A 186 57.12 1.55 -29.76
C THR A 186 57.01 0.14 -30.32
N LEU A 187 58.08 -0.67 -30.23
CA LEU A 187 58.04 -2.08 -30.66
C LEU A 187 57.04 -2.90 -29.83
N ARG A 188 57.01 -2.73 -28.51
CA ARG A 188 56.02 -3.38 -27.64
C ARG A 188 54.58 -2.99 -28.01
N ARG A 189 54.33 -1.69 -28.30
CA ARG A 189 53.04 -1.21 -28.79
C ARG A 189 52.68 -1.85 -30.15
N ALA A 190 53.63 -1.91 -31.08
CA ALA A 190 53.44 -2.54 -32.38
C ALA A 190 53.05 -4.03 -32.27
N TYR A 191 53.73 -4.80 -31.40
CA TYR A 191 53.36 -6.19 -31.14
C TYR A 191 51.98 -6.32 -30.51
N ALA A 192 51.63 -5.46 -29.55
CA ALA A 192 50.32 -5.46 -28.92
C ALA A 192 49.21 -5.15 -29.93
N ALA A 193 49.41 -4.15 -30.79
CA ALA A 193 48.48 -3.79 -31.87
C ALA A 193 48.34 -4.94 -32.90
N HIS A 194 49.45 -5.54 -33.32
CA HIS A 194 49.43 -6.68 -34.25
C HIS A 194 48.65 -7.88 -33.68
N LEU A 195 48.93 -8.26 -32.43
CA LEU A 195 48.21 -9.35 -31.77
C LEU A 195 46.71 -9.04 -31.67
N HIS A 196 46.35 -7.82 -31.28
CA HIS A 196 44.95 -7.40 -31.23
C HIS A 196 44.26 -7.52 -32.59
N LEU A 197 44.90 -7.08 -33.67
CA LEU A 197 44.36 -7.20 -35.03
C LEU A 197 44.25 -8.66 -35.49
N SER A 198 45.20 -9.52 -35.13
CA SER A 198 45.13 -10.96 -35.40
C SER A 198 43.93 -11.59 -34.72
N THR A 199 43.78 -11.38 -33.41
CA THR A 199 42.62 -11.86 -32.65
C THR A 199 41.31 -11.26 -33.17
N ARG A 200 41.29 -9.98 -33.56
CA ARG A 200 40.12 -9.35 -34.17
C ARG A 200 39.72 -10.04 -35.48
N LYS A 201 40.68 -10.39 -36.32
CA LYS A 201 40.42 -11.12 -37.58
C LYS A 201 39.79 -12.49 -37.29
N GLU A 202 40.32 -13.23 -36.33
CA GLU A 202 39.74 -14.51 -35.89
C GLU A 202 38.31 -14.33 -35.34
N ASN A 203 38.09 -13.33 -34.49
CA ASN A 203 36.77 -13.00 -33.96
C ASN A 203 35.77 -12.61 -35.06
N LEU A 204 36.21 -11.86 -36.07
CA LEU A 204 35.37 -11.50 -37.22
C LEU A 204 35.03 -12.73 -38.06
N ALA A 205 35.97 -13.65 -38.27
CA ALA A 205 35.69 -14.91 -38.95
C ALA A 205 34.65 -15.76 -38.19
N LEU A 206 34.76 -15.82 -36.86
CA LEU A 206 33.75 -16.48 -36.01
C LEU A 206 32.39 -15.77 -36.07
N LEU A 207 32.38 -14.44 -36.10
CA LEU A 207 31.16 -13.64 -36.22
C LEU A 207 30.49 -13.82 -37.60
N GLU A 208 31.26 -13.90 -38.68
CA GLU A 208 30.74 -14.19 -40.01
C GLU A 208 30.12 -15.58 -40.08
N ALA A 209 30.78 -16.58 -39.46
CA ALA A 209 30.30 -17.96 -39.44
C ALA A 209 29.05 -18.17 -38.56
N HIS A 210 28.99 -17.53 -37.38
CA HIS A 210 27.98 -17.85 -36.35
C HIS A 210 27.09 -16.68 -35.93
N GLY A 211 27.46 -15.44 -36.28
CA GLY A 211 26.79 -14.23 -35.79
C GLY A 211 25.32 -14.15 -36.18
N LYS A 212 24.97 -14.50 -37.42
CA LYS A 212 23.58 -14.52 -37.88
C LYS A 212 22.72 -15.48 -37.04
N ASN A 213 23.22 -16.69 -36.80
CA ASN A 213 22.48 -17.72 -36.05
C ASN A 213 22.37 -17.34 -34.56
N ALA A 214 23.45 -16.84 -33.96
CA ALA A 214 23.43 -16.35 -32.59
C ALA A 214 22.43 -15.21 -32.39
N TRP A 215 22.37 -14.28 -33.36
CA TRP A 215 21.41 -13.17 -33.33
C TRP A 215 19.96 -13.64 -33.43
N LEU A 216 19.66 -14.58 -34.34
CA LEU A 216 18.31 -15.14 -34.47
C LEU A 216 17.85 -15.87 -33.20
N ILE A 217 18.74 -16.64 -32.57
CA ILE A 217 18.44 -17.29 -31.28
C ILE A 217 18.19 -16.25 -30.19
N GLY A 218 19.03 -15.22 -30.12
CA GLY A 218 18.84 -14.10 -29.18
C GLY A 218 17.49 -13.42 -29.36
N ASN A 219 17.09 -13.14 -30.60
CA ASN A 219 15.76 -12.57 -30.89
C ASN A 219 14.62 -13.50 -30.46
N MET A 220 14.72 -14.80 -30.76
CA MET A 220 13.72 -15.78 -30.34
C MET A 220 13.57 -15.82 -28.81
N GLN A 221 14.68 -15.78 -28.08
CA GLN A 221 14.68 -15.71 -26.61
C GLN A 221 14.04 -14.42 -26.10
N LEU A 222 14.34 -13.28 -26.73
CA LEU A 222 13.73 -11.98 -26.37
C LEU A 222 12.22 -11.98 -26.63
N GLU A 223 11.78 -12.55 -27.75
CA GLU A 223 10.35 -12.70 -28.04
C GLU A 223 9.65 -13.61 -27.02
N GLU A 224 10.29 -14.69 -26.58
CA GLU A 224 9.74 -15.56 -25.53
C GLU A 224 9.63 -14.83 -24.18
N ILE A 225 10.66 -14.08 -23.79
CA ILE A 225 10.64 -13.25 -22.57
C ILE A 225 9.52 -12.21 -22.66
N LEU A 226 9.36 -11.55 -23.81
CA LEU A 226 8.30 -10.58 -24.06
C LEU A 226 6.92 -11.23 -23.92
N ARG A 227 6.66 -12.35 -24.62
CA ARG A 227 5.38 -13.07 -24.54
C ARG A 227 5.06 -13.51 -23.11
N ARG A 228 6.06 -14.00 -22.36
CA ARG A 228 5.89 -14.37 -20.95
C ARG A 228 5.52 -13.16 -20.10
N THR A 229 6.22 -12.05 -20.26
CA THR A 229 5.98 -10.83 -19.48
C THR A 229 4.62 -10.22 -19.79
N GLU A 230 4.21 -10.20 -21.07
CA GLU A 230 2.88 -9.76 -21.49
C GLU A 230 1.77 -10.65 -20.92
N LYS A 231 2.00 -11.96 -20.88
CA LYS A 231 1.08 -12.89 -20.25
C LYS A 231 0.97 -12.65 -18.74
N GLU A 232 2.09 -12.50 -18.03
CA GLU A 232 2.09 -12.18 -16.60
C GLU A 232 1.38 -10.86 -16.31
N LEU A 233 1.58 -9.84 -17.16
CA LEU A 233 0.86 -8.57 -17.07
C LEU A 233 -0.64 -8.74 -17.28
N HIS A 234 -1.05 -9.53 -18.28
CA HIS A 234 -2.45 -9.82 -18.55
C HIS A 234 -3.10 -10.57 -17.38
N ASP A 235 -2.49 -11.67 -16.93
CA ASP A 235 -3.00 -12.50 -15.84
C ASP A 235 -3.13 -11.69 -14.53
N THR A 236 -2.15 -10.84 -14.23
CA THR A 236 -2.21 -9.95 -13.04
C THR A 236 -3.27 -8.87 -13.20
N THR A 237 -3.43 -8.28 -14.39
CA THR A 237 -4.49 -7.31 -14.66
C THR A 237 -5.86 -7.96 -14.48
N GLU A 238 -6.11 -9.13 -15.07
CA GLU A 238 -7.38 -9.86 -14.91
C GLU A 238 -7.66 -10.22 -13.45
N ALA A 239 -6.64 -10.65 -12.70
CA ALA A 239 -6.78 -10.93 -11.27
C ALA A 239 -7.16 -9.66 -10.47
N THR A 240 -6.53 -8.52 -10.76
CA THR A 240 -6.86 -7.25 -10.10
C THR A 240 -8.27 -6.78 -10.46
N GLU A 241 -8.68 -6.91 -11.73
CA GLU A 241 -10.03 -6.58 -12.17
C GLU A 241 -11.07 -7.50 -11.54
N ALA A 242 -10.82 -8.80 -11.42
CA ALA A 242 -11.71 -9.73 -10.77
C ALA A 242 -11.95 -9.33 -9.30
N ILE A 243 -10.88 -8.99 -8.57
CA ILE A 243 -10.96 -8.50 -7.19
C ILE A 243 -11.75 -7.18 -7.12
N ASN A 244 -11.50 -6.25 -8.04
CA ASN A 244 -12.20 -4.97 -8.08
C ASN A 244 -13.69 -5.16 -8.40
N ARG A 245 -14.05 -6.03 -9.34
CA ARG A 245 -15.43 -6.40 -9.65
C ARG A 245 -16.13 -7.01 -8.43
N GLU A 246 -15.49 -7.97 -7.77
CA GLU A 246 -16.04 -8.59 -6.57
C GLU A 246 -16.22 -7.57 -5.43
N ARG A 247 -15.22 -6.71 -5.22
CA ARG A 247 -15.28 -5.63 -4.23
C ARG A 247 -16.45 -4.70 -4.52
N LYS A 248 -16.62 -4.27 -5.77
CA LYS A 248 -17.71 -3.37 -6.18
C LYS A 248 -19.07 -4.02 -5.93
N LEU A 249 -19.27 -5.28 -6.33
CA LEU A 249 -20.53 -6.00 -6.09
C LEU A 249 -20.86 -6.14 -4.60
N ARG A 250 -19.85 -6.41 -3.75
CA ARG A 250 -20.03 -6.47 -2.29
C ARG A 250 -20.37 -5.11 -1.68
N GLN A 251 -19.83 -4.03 -2.23
CA GLN A 251 -20.17 -2.67 -1.81
C GLN A 251 -21.60 -2.31 -2.23
N GLU A 252 -21.93 -2.48 -3.51
CA GLU A 252 -23.25 -2.16 -4.05
C GLU A 252 -24.37 -2.95 -3.37
N SER A 253 -24.14 -4.20 -2.96
CA SER A 253 -25.16 -5.00 -2.24
C SER A 253 -25.50 -4.43 -0.86
N VAL A 254 -24.54 -3.79 -0.19
CA VAL A 254 -24.73 -3.18 1.14
C VAL A 254 -25.32 -1.76 1.04
N ARG A 255 -25.25 -1.11 -0.13
CA ARG A 255 -25.74 0.26 -0.34
C ARG A 255 -27.21 0.42 0.05
N GLY A 256 -28.07 -0.51 -0.38
CA GLY A 256 -29.50 -0.46 -0.08
C GLY A 256 -29.81 -0.60 1.42
N GLU A 257 -29.07 -1.48 2.10
CA GLU A 257 -29.18 -1.64 3.56
C GLU A 257 -28.75 -0.37 4.31
N LEU A 258 -27.65 0.27 3.89
CA LEU A 258 -27.18 1.52 4.47
C LEU A 258 -28.21 2.65 4.32
N ALA A 259 -28.77 2.81 3.12
CA ALA A 259 -29.80 3.83 2.88
C ALA A 259 -31.06 3.58 3.73
N ALA A 260 -31.51 2.33 3.83
CA ALA A 260 -32.67 1.97 4.64
C ALA A 260 -32.43 2.20 6.15
N LEU A 261 -31.23 1.91 6.64
CA LEU A 261 -30.83 2.18 8.02
C LEU A 261 -30.75 3.69 8.29
N GLU A 262 -30.21 4.46 7.35
CA GLU A 262 -30.15 5.92 7.46
C GLU A 262 -31.56 6.53 7.51
N ASP A 263 -32.46 6.14 6.61
CA ASP A 263 -33.84 6.64 6.59
C ASP A 263 -34.61 6.25 7.86
N THR A 264 -34.41 5.03 8.34
CA THR A 264 -35.04 4.57 9.58
C THR A 264 -34.52 5.34 10.79
N TRP A 265 -33.21 5.61 10.82
CA TRP A 265 -32.61 6.46 11.85
C TRP A 265 -33.14 7.89 11.78
N ARG A 266 -33.16 8.53 10.60
CA ARG A 266 -33.70 9.88 10.39
C ARG A 266 -35.15 9.97 10.87
N ARG A 267 -36.01 9.02 10.47
CA ARG A 267 -37.41 8.96 10.92
C ARG A 267 -37.53 8.76 12.42
N GLY A 268 -36.69 7.90 13.01
CA GLY A 268 -36.66 7.69 14.47
C GLY A 268 -36.34 8.98 15.23
N VAL A 269 -35.29 9.70 14.81
CA VAL A 269 -34.89 10.98 15.43
C VAL A 269 -35.97 12.04 15.25
N SER A 270 -36.50 12.22 14.03
CA SER A 270 -37.59 13.16 13.77
C SER A 270 -38.85 12.81 14.57
N GLY A 271 -39.16 11.52 14.71
CA GLY A 271 -40.28 11.04 15.54
C GLY A 271 -40.11 11.42 17.00
N THR A 272 -38.93 11.17 17.59
CA THR A 272 -38.66 11.57 18.98
C THR A 272 -38.75 13.08 19.19
N LEU A 273 -38.20 13.86 18.26
CA LEU A 273 -38.26 15.32 18.32
C LEU A 273 -39.70 15.84 18.21
N ASN A 274 -40.51 15.26 17.32
CA ASN A 274 -41.91 15.65 17.16
C ASN A 274 -42.74 15.35 18.42
N VAL A 275 -42.47 14.22 19.10
CA VAL A 275 -43.11 13.88 20.38
C VAL A 275 -42.69 14.86 21.47
N GLU A 276 -41.41 15.22 21.55
CA GLU A 276 -40.92 16.21 22.53
C GLU A 276 -41.55 17.59 22.28
N ILE A 277 -41.64 18.03 21.03
CA ILE A 277 -42.29 19.30 20.66
C ILE A 277 -43.79 19.26 21.02
N ALA A 278 -44.49 18.15 20.75
CA ALA A 278 -45.90 18.00 21.09
C ALA A 278 -46.12 18.01 22.62
N ALA A 279 -45.25 17.33 23.38
CA ALA A 279 -45.30 17.32 24.83
C ALA A 279 -45.05 18.72 25.43
N GLU A 280 -44.09 19.48 24.89
CA GLU A 280 -43.83 20.86 25.30
C GLU A 280 -44.98 21.82 24.95
N LYS A 281 -45.58 21.68 23.77
CA LYS A 281 -46.78 22.44 23.40
C LYS A 281 -47.93 22.16 24.37
N LEU A 282 -48.20 20.89 24.66
CA LEU A 282 -49.24 20.49 25.61
C LEU A 282 -48.96 21.04 27.03
N ARG A 283 -47.70 21.04 27.47
CA ARG A 283 -47.32 21.66 28.76
C ARG A 283 -47.63 23.15 28.79
N ARG A 284 -47.35 23.89 27.71
CA ARG A 284 -47.67 25.33 27.61
C ARG A 284 -49.17 25.56 27.63
N ASP A 285 -49.93 24.79 26.86
CA ASP A 285 -51.39 24.91 26.80
C ASP A 285 -52.03 24.66 28.20
N ILE A 286 -51.53 23.67 28.95
CA ILE A 286 -51.96 23.41 30.33
C ILE A 286 -51.64 24.59 31.25
N LEU A 287 -50.46 25.19 31.13
CA LEU A 287 -50.08 26.36 31.93
C LEU A 287 -50.96 27.57 31.62
N ASP A 288 -51.26 27.81 30.34
CA ASP A 288 -52.11 28.93 29.93
C ASP A 288 -53.57 28.74 30.35
N MET A 289 -54.12 27.52 30.24
CA MET A 289 -55.44 27.21 30.81
C MET A 289 -55.49 27.45 32.32
N ARG A 290 -54.44 27.04 33.06
CA ARG A 290 -54.36 27.29 34.51
C ARG A 290 -54.28 28.78 34.85
N ARG A 291 -53.58 29.59 34.03
CA ARG A 291 -53.55 31.04 34.19
C ARG A 291 -54.91 31.67 33.95
N GLN A 292 -55.65 31.22 32.92
CA GLN A 292 -56.99 31.70 32.63
C GLN A 292 -57.97 31.36 33.77
N GLN A 293 -57.91 30.14 34.32
CA GLN A 293 -58.73 29.73 35.47
C GLN A 293 -58.39 30.48 36.76
N ALA A 294 -57.15 30.97 36.92
CA ALA A 294 -56.77 31.78 38.07
C ALA A 294 -57.20 33.26 37.94
N GLN A 295 -57.60 33.70 36.75
CA GLN A 295 -58.07 35.07 36.47
C GLN A 295 -59.59 35.18 36.45
N SER A 296 -60.32 34.05 36.38
CA SER A 296 -61.77 33.95 36.57
C SER A 296 -62.12 33.70 38.03
#